data_AF-A0A327NNZ1-F1
#
_entry.id   AF-A0A327NNZ1-F1
#
_cell.length_a   1.000
_cell.length_b   1.000
_cell.length_c   1.000
_cell.angle_alpha   90.00
_cell.angle_beta   90.00
_cell.angle_gamma   90.00
#
_symmetry.space_group_name_H-M   'P 1'
#
loop_
_entity.id
_entity.type
_entity.pdbx_description
1 polymer ?
#
loop_
_entity_poly.entity_id
_entity_poly.type
_entity_poly.pdbx_seq_one_letter_code
_entity_poly.pdbx_strand_id
1 'polypeptide(L)' 'MTMFPEEILLDKNQVLASLSELPDKVSSEDLIERILFIKLIESRLRETAEVPHEQVMQELKALKQKKLAELTKKA' A
#
# COMPACT_ATOMS: atom_id res chain seq x y z
N MET A 1 -0.91 -19.16 14.87
CA MET A 1 0.23 -19.44 13.96
C MET A 1 0.56 -18.15 13.25
N THR A 2 1.67 -17.51 13.61
CA THR A 2 2.14 -16.27 13.01
C THR A 2 2.72 -16.58 11.64
N MET A 3 2.05 -16.11 10.59
CA MET A 3 2.50 -16.22 9.20
C MET A 3 3.58 -15.15 9.01
N PHE A 4 4.85 -15.54 9.13
CA PHE A 4 5.95 -14.69 8.69
C PHE A 4 5.80 -14.52 7.17
N PRO A 5 6.02 -13.32 6.60
CA PRO A 5 6.05 -13.18 5.15
C PRO A 5 7.15 -14.10 4.64
N GLU A 6 6.80 -15.01 3.73
CA GLU A 6 7.76 -15.90 3.07
C GLU A 6 8.96 -15.06 2.61
N GLU A 7 10.11 -15.32 3.22
CA GLU A 7 11.35 -14.67 2.90
C GLU A 7 11.66 -15.04 1.44
N ILE A 8 11.44 -14.09 0.52
CA ILE A 8 11.66 -14.32 -0.91
C ILE A 8 13.18 -14.44 -1.11
N LEU A 9 13.66 -15.67 -1.02
CA LEU A 9 15.05 -16.04 -1.30
C LEU A 9 15.24 -16.01 -2.81
N LEU A 10 15.62 -14.84 -3.34
CA LEU A 10 15.92 -14.67 -4.75
C LEU A 10 17.21 -15.43 -5.09
N ASP A 11 17.13 -16.33 -6.07
CA ASP A 11 18.31 -17.05 -6.57
C ASP A 11 19.34 -16.06 -7.11
N LYS A 12 20.59 -16.22 -6.68
CA LYS A 12 21.69 -15.30 -7.03
C LYS A 12 21.84 -15.14 -8.55
N ASN A 13 21.63 -16.21 -9.34
CA ASN A 13 21.80 -16.15 -10.78
C ASN A 13 20.62 -15.42 -11.45
N GLN A 14 19.40 -15.57 -10.91
CA GLN A 14 18.25 -14.81 -11.40
C GLN A 14 18.42 -13.31 -11.15
N VAL A 15 18.91 -12.92 -9.97
CA VAL A 15 19.20 -11.51 -9.67
C VAL A 15 20.26 -10.96 -10.62
N LEU A 16 21.35 -11.69 -10.85
CA LEU A 16 22.42 -11.25 -11.76
C LEU A 16 21.95 -11.15 -13.21
N ALA A 17 21.11 -12.09 -13.68
CA ALA A 17 20.52 -12.03 -15.01
C ALA A 17 19.61 -10.80 -15.17
N SER A 18 18.73 -10.54 -14.20
CA SER A 18 17.87 -9.34 -14.22
C SER A 18 18.66 -8.03 -14.16
N LEU A 19 19.80 -8.00 -13.45
CA LEU A 19 20.69 -6.84 -13.42
C LEU A 19 21.42 -6.63 -14.75
N SER A 20 21.72 -7.71 -15.48
CA SER A 20 22.40 -7.63 -16.79
C SER A 20 21.50 -7.18 -17.94
N GLU A 21 20.17 -7.28 -17.77
CA GLU A 21 19.16 -6.80 -18.72
C GLU A 21 18.72 -5.36 -18.44
N LEU A 22 19.29 -4.73 -17.40
CA LEU A 22 18.99 -3.34 -17.10
C LEU A 22 19.59 -2.43 -18.19
N PRO A 23 18.85 -1.39 -18.63
CA PRO A 23 19.37 -0.46 -19.61
C PRO A 23 20.66 0.18 -19.08
N ASP A 24 21.69 0.30 -19.93
CA ASP A 24 23.03 0.82 -19.60
C ASP A 24 23.06 2.20 -18.90
N LYS A 25 21.93 2.92 -18.90
CA LYS A 25 21.77 4.28 -18.37
C LYS A 25 21.02 4.35 -17.04
N VAL A 26 20.65 3.21 -16.44
CA VAL A 26 19.97 3.20 -15.15
C VAL A 26 21.03 3.04 -14.07
N SER A 27 21.20 4.07 -13.24
CA SER A 27 22.12 3.97 -12.11
C SER A 27 21.58 2.97 -11.08
N SER A 28 22.46 2.37 -10.29
CA SER A 28 22.03 1.52 -9.17
C SER A 28 21.15 2.29 -8.17
N GLU A 29 21.34 3.60 -8.05
CA GLU A 29 20.51 4.49 -7.23
C GLU A 29 19.08 4.58 -7.77
N ASP A 30 18.91 4.82 -9.08
CA ASP A 30 17.59 4.85 -9.73
C ASP A 30 16.85 3.53 -9.57
N LEU A 31 17.59 2.41 -9.67
CA LEU A 31 17.03 1.08 -9.51
C LEU A 31 16.53 0.85 -8.07
N ILE A 32 17.35 1.22 -7.08
CA ILE A 32 17.01 1.10 -5.66
C ILE A 32 15.79 1.97 -5.35
N GLU A 33 15.75 3.21 -5.83
CA GLU A 33 14.61 4.11 -5.62
C GLU A 33 13.33 3.51 -6.20
N ARG A 34 13.39 2.93 -7.40
CA ARG A 34 12.24 2.30 -8.03
C ARG A 34 11.74 1.09 -7.26
N ILE A 35 12.65 0.26 -6.75
CA ILE A 35 12.32 -0.91 -5.91
C ILE A 35 11.65 -0.46 -4.61
N LEU A 36 12.22 0.55 -3.93
CA LEU A 36 11.66 1.11 -2.70
C LEU A 36 10.26 1.70 -2.93
N PHE A 37 10.07 2.39 -4.05
CA PHE A 37 8.77 2.95 -4.43
C PHE A 37 7.71 1.85 -4.66
N ILE A 38 8.06 0.78 -5.37
CA ILE A 38 7.16 -0.37 -5.58
C ILE A 38 6.81 -1.01 -4.23
N LYS A 39 7.79 -1.23 -3.34
CA LYS A 39 7.56 -1.79 -2.01
C LYS A 39 6.65 -0.93 -1.14
N LEU A 40 6.79 0.40 -1.21
CA LEU A 40 5.91 1.33 -0.53
C LEU A 40 4.46 1.20 -1.02
N ILE A 41 4.24 1.14 -2.33
CA ILE A 41 2.90 0.94 -2.91
C ILE A 41 2.31 -0.40 -2.44
N GLU A 42 3.08 -1.49 -2.53
CA GLU A 42 2.65 -2.81 -2.08
C GLU A 42 2.28 -2.85 -0.59
N SER A 43 3.02 -2.11 0.26
CA SER A 43 2.70 -1.99 1.69
C SER A 43 1.37 -1.28 1.88
N ARG A 44 1.17 -0.14 1.20
CA ARG A 44 -0.06 0.65 1.30
C ARG A 44 -1.28 -0.11 0.81
N LEU A 45 -1.14 -0.82 -0.31
CA LEU A 45 -2.22 -1.65 -0.86
C LEU A 45 -2.60 -2.78 0.11
N ARG A 46 -1.63 -3.40 0.80
CA ARG A 46 -1.89 -4.41 1.83
C ARG A 46 -2.48 -3.83 3.12
N GLU A 47 -2.12 -2.59 3.47
CA GLU A 47 -2.65 -1.88 4.65
C GLU A 47 -4.09 -1.41 4.44
N THR A 48 -4.51 -1.13 3.21
CA THR A 48 -5.92 -0.87 2.89
C THR A 48 -6.74 -2.14 3.02
N ALA A 49 -7.36 -2.33 4.18
CA ALA A 49 -8.44 -3.30 4.33
C ALA A 49 -9.57 -2.92 3.38
N GLU A 50 -9.94 -3.84 2.48
CA GLU A 50 -11.17 -3.69 1.69
C GLU A 50 -12.36 -3.69 2.65
N VAL A 51 -13.00 -2.54 2.79
CA VAL A 51 -14.24 -2.40 3.56
C VAL A 51 -15.44 -2.53 2.62
N PRO A 52 -16.47 -3.32 2.98
CA PRO A 52 -17.69 -3.41 2.20
C PRO A 52 -18.33 -2.03 1.97
N HIS A 53 -18.80 -1.78 0.75
CA HIS A 53 -19.45 -0.51 0.40
C HIS A 53 -20.59 -0.14 1.37
N GLU A 54 -21.37 -1.13 1.78
CA GLU A 54 -22.47 -0.93 2.73
C GLU A 54 -21.99 -0.39 4.09
N GLN A 55 -20.86 -0.90 4.59
CA GLN A 55 -20.26 -0.44 5.84
C GLN A 55 -19.85 1.04 5.72
N VAL A 56 -19.19 1.41 4.62
CA VAL A 56 -18.79 2.81 4.36
C VAL A 56 -20.00 3.74 4.31
N MET A 57 -21.09 3.32 3.66
CA MET A 57 -22.32 4.11 3.56
C MET A 57 -23.01 4.29 4.92
N GLN A 58 -22.99 3.27 5.78
CA GLN A 58 -23.51 3.37 7.14
C GLN A 58 -22.70 4.35 8.00
N GLU A 59 -21.37 4.27 7.95
CA GLU A 59 -20.47 5.18 8.68
C GLU A 59 -20.65 6.63 8.21
N LEU A 60 -20.75 6.87 6.90
CA LEU A 60 -21.01 8.20 6.34
C LEU A 60 -22.35 8.77 6.80
N LYS A 61 -23.40 7.94 6.82
CA LYS A 61 -24.72 8.35 7.31
C LYS A 61 -24.68 8.74 8.78
N ALA A 62 -24.03 7.95 9.62
CA ALA A 62 -23.85 8.23 11.04
C ALA A 62 -23.07 9.53 11.28
N LEU A 63 -22.01 9.75 10.49
CA LEU A 63 -21.16 10.94 10.59
C LEU A 63 -21.93 12.22 10.20
N LYS A 64 -22.76 12.15 9.14
CA LYS A 64 -23.65 13.24 8.73
C LYS A 64 -24.68 13.58 9.81
N GLN A 65 -25.29 12.57 10.42
CA GLN A 65 -26.25 12.77 11.51
C GLN A 65 -25.60 13.40 12.75
N LYS A 66 -24.40 12.94 13.13
CA LYS A 66 -23.62 13.52 14.23
C LYS A 66 -23.31 15.01 14.00
N LYS A 67 -22.84 15.37 12.79
CA LYS A 67 -22.58 16.78 12.46
C LYS A 67 -23.83 17.64 12.48
N LEU A 68 -24.97 17.13 11.99
CA LEU A 68 -26.24 17.86 12.05
C LEU A 68 -26.72 18.09 13.49
N ALA A 69 -26.55 17.09 14.36
CA ALA A 69 -26.87 17.19 15.78
C ALA A 69 -25.96 18.20 16.52
N GLU A 70 -24.68 18.27 16.16
CA GLU A 70 -23.74 19.25 16.70
C GLU A 70 -24.06 20.68 16.26
N LEU A 71 -24.51 20.88 15.02
CA LEU A 71 -24.92 22.18 14.50
C LEU A 71 -26.22 22.68 15.15
N THR A 72 -27.19 21.77 15.38
CA THR A 72 -28.47 22.11 16.02
C THR A 72 -28.37 22.30 17.53
N LYS A 73 -27.36 21.72 18.20
CA LYS A 73 -27.06 22.01 19.62
C LYS A 73 -26.32 23.34 19.86
N LYS A 74 -25.76 23.94 18.81
CA LYS A 74 -25.03 25.22 18.88
C LYS A 74 -25.86 26.43 18.41
N ALA A 75 -27.09 26.21 17.96
CA ALA A 75 -28.09 27.23 17.62
C ALA A 75 -29.04 27.43 18.81
#